data_AF-A0AAE6IVN5-F1
#
_entry.id   AF-A0AAE6IVN5-F1
#
_cell.length_a   1.000
_cell.length_b   1.000
_cell.length_c   1.000
_cell.angle_alpha   90.00
_cell.angle_beta   90.00
_cell.angle_gamma   90.00
#
_symmetry.space_group_name_H-M   'P 1'
#
loop_
_entity.id
_entity.type
_entity.pdbx_description
1 polymer ?
#
loop_
_entity_poly.entity_id
_entity_poly.type
_entity_poly.pdbx_seq_one_letter_code
_entity_poly.pdbx_strand_id
1 'polypeptide(L)'
;MISILKQNSEGLNANIRATGCFFVSCLAIAQRKAGKELSKAQYNALYKKAHSFGFMKNGYMITSDKVINLAFAELGVHKKAFEVGTNSDGFYGWVQKNKNYQKVDACIQKIKQPAGSTYPFHFRVTDKTGGLLFDPYSPEVKSAGSVHIIWYCIKDFS
;
A
#
# COMPACT_ATOMS: atom_id res chain seq x y z
N MET A 1 -8.79 -18.25 0.16
CA MET A 1 -7.86 -17.35 -0.55
C MET A 1 -8.59 -16.02 -0.69
N ILE A 2 -8.01 -14.90 -0.24
CA ILE A 2 -8.70 -13.61 -0.31
C ILE A 2 -8.64 -13.00 -1.71
N SER A 3 -9.76 -12.48 -2.19
CA SER A 3 -9.91 -11.81 -3.48
C SER A 3 -9.78 -10.29 -3.31
N ILE A 4 -8.59 -9.76 -3.55
CA ILE A 4 -8.31 -8.33 -3.42
C ILE A 4 -8.65 -7.62 -4.74
N LEU A 5 -9.51 -6.60 -4.66
CA LEU A 5 -9.88 -5.78 -5.82
C LEU A 5 -8.67 -5.06 -6.41
N LYS A 6 -8.63 -5.02 -7.74
CA LYS A 6 -7.63 -4.30 -8.53
C LYS A 6 -8.05 -2.84 -8.67
N GLN A 7 -7.09 -1.92 -8.82
CA GLN A 7 -7.34 -0.49 -8.98
C GLN A 7 -8.27 -0.21 -10.15
N ASN A 8 -8.20 -0.98 -11.24
CA ASN A 8 -9.05 -0.82 -12.42
C ASN A 8 -10.32 -1.67 -12.39
N SER A 9 -10.66 -2.26 -11.25
CA SER A 9 -11.95 -2.93 -11.07
C SER A 9 -13.10 -1.95 -11.27
N GLU A 10 -14.13 -2.40 -11.99
CA GLU A 10 -15.34 -1.63 -12.24
C GLU A 10 -16.08 -1.30 -10.94
N GLY A 11 -16.61 -0.07 -10.85
CA GLY A 11 -17.31 0.45 -9.67
C GLY A 11 -16.40 1.12 -8.63
N LEU A 12 -15.09 1.09 -8.82
CA LEU A 12 -14.17 1.94 -8.05
C LEU A 12 -14.20 3.39 -8.58
N ASN A 13 -13.95 4.34 -7.68
CA ASN A 13 -13.84 5.77 -8.00
C ASN A 13 -12.84 5.99 -9.15
N ALA A 14 -13.16 6.90 -10.07
CA ALA A 14 -12.35 7.18 -11.25
C ALA A 14 -10.88 7.52 -10.92
N ASN A 15 -10.64 8.24 -9.81
CA ASN A 15 -9.29 8.59 -9.38
C ASN A 15 -8.50 7.37 -8.88
N ILE A 16 -9.17 6.43 -8.20
CA ILE A 16 -8.56 5.14 -7.83
C ILE A 16 -8.20 4.37 -9.10
N ARG A 17 -9.10 4.32 -10.08
CA ARG A 17 -8.89 3.61 -11.35
C ARG A 17 -7.77 4.19 -12.19
N ALA A 18 -7.57 5.50 -12.14
CA ALA A 18 -6.54 6.19 -12.91
C ALA A 18 -5.14 6.09 -12.28
N THR A 19 -5.02 6.32 -10.97
CA THR A 19 -3.71 6.51 -10.30
C THR A 19 -3.61 5.87 -8.91
N GLY A 20 -4.55 5.00 -8.54
CA GLY A 20 -4.70 4.46 -7.18
C GLY A 20 -3.74 3.35 -6.77
N CYS A 21 -2.68 3.05 -7.53
CA CYS A 21 -1.87 1.83 -7.33
C CYS A 21 -1.25 1.77 -5.93
N PHE A 22 -0.76 2.91 -5.42
CA PHE A 22 -0.22 2.98 -4.07
C PHE A 22 -1.32 2.82 -3.01
N PHE A 23 -2.45 3.50 -3.18
CA PHE A 23 -3.60 3.38 -2.28
C PHE A 23 -4.10 1.93 -2.21
N VAL A 24 -4.30 1.27 -3.36
CA VAL A 24 -4.76 -0.12 -3.42
C VAL A 24 -3.72 -1.08 -2.86
N SER A 25 -2.42 -0.82 -3.04
CA SER A 25 -1.35 -1.61 -2.39
C SER A 25 -1.41 -1.50 -0.86
N CYS A 26 -1.72 -0.32 -0.31
CA CYS A 26 -1.94 -0.15 1.13
C CYS A 26 -3.14 -0.99 1.62
N LEU A 27 -4.25 -0.94 0.90
CA LEU A 27 -5.44 -1.75 1.23
C LEU A 27 -5.15 -3.25 1.11
N ALA A 28 -4.34 -3.66 0.14
CA ALA A 28 -3.95 -5.05 -0.04
C ALA A 28 -3.11 -5.57 1.14
N ILE A 29 -2.19 -4.76 1.69
CA ILE A 29 -1.46 -5.11 2.92
C ILE A 29 -2.43 -5.37 4.07
N ALA A 30 -3.38 -4.45 4.29
CA ALA A 30 -4.33 -4.57 5.39
C ALA A 30 -5.20 -5.84 5.26
N GLN A 31 -5.77 -6.08 4.07
CA GLN A 31 -6.60 -7.25 3.79
C GLN A 31 -5.83 -8.57 3.99
N ARG A 32 -4.59 -8.67 3.48
CA ARG A 32 -3.73 -9.85 3.67
C ARG A 32 -3.41 -10.12 5.14
N LYS A 33 -3.15 -9.07 5.90
CA LYS A 33 -2.78 -9.18 7.32
C LYS A 33 -3.98 -9.37 8.24
N ALA A 34 -5.15 -8.95 7.82
CA ALA A 34 -6.42 -9.20 8.50
C ALA A 34 -7.06 -10.54 8.12
N GLY A 35 -6.69 -11.13 6.97
CA GLY A 35 -7.38 -12.30 6.41
C GLY A 35 -8.81 -12.01 5.98
N LYS A 36 -9.12 -10.75 5.64
CA LYS A 36 -10.47 -10.25 5.32
C LYS A 36 -10.44 -9.43 4.04
N GLU A 37 -11.60 -9.30 3.41
CA GLU A 37 -11.78 -8.56 2.16
C GLU A 37 -12.54 -7.25 2.40
N LEU A 38 -12.20 -6.23 1.61
CA LEU A 38 -12.93 -4.96 1.56
C LEU A 38 -13.83 -4.97 0.31
N SER A 39 -15.07 -4.53 0.47
CA SER A 39 -15.99 -4.31 -0.63
C SER A 39 -15.63 -3.06 -1.45
N LYS A 40 -16.21 -2.93 -2.66
CA LYS A 40 -16.05 -1.74 -3.51
C LYS A 40 -16.49 -0.46 -2.79
N ALA A 41 -17.59 -0.53 -2.03
CA ALA A 41 -18.09 0.60 -1.25
C ALA A 41 -17.05 1.06 -0.21
N GLN A 42 -16.38 0.11 0.45
CA GLN A 42 -15.35 0.41 1.44
C GLN A 42 -14.08 0.99 0.79
N TYR A 43 -13.65 0.50 -0.37
CA TYR A 43 -12.55 1.12 -1.12
C TYR A 43 -12.82 2.61 -1.40
N ASN A 44 -14.02 2.91 -1.91
CA ASN A 44 -14.42 4.28 -2.24
C ASN A 44 -14.54 5.17 -0.99
N ALA A 45 -15.11 4.64 0.10
CA ALA A 45 -15.24 5.35 1.37
C ALA A 45 -13.87 5.63 2.01
N LEU A 46 -12.97 4.64 2.02
CA LEU A 46 -11.61 4.78 2.53
C LEU A 46 -10.80 5.79 1.73
N TYR A 47 -10.95 5.83 0.41
CA TYR A 47 -10.29 6.83 -0.43
C TYR A 47 -10.74 8.24 -0.05
N LYS A 48 -12.05 8.47 0.08
CA LYS A 48 -12.60 9.76 0.53
C LYS A 48 -12.09 10.14 1.92
N LYS A 49 -12.07 9.18 2.86
CA LYS A 49 -11.61 9.38 4.24
C LYS A 49 -10.12 9.70 4.31
N ALA A 50 -9.30 9.02 3.52
CA ALA A 50 -7.85 9.27 3.46
C ALA A 50 -7.53 10.69 2.97
N HIS A 51 -8.27 11.20 1.97
CA HIS A 51 -8.17 12.60 1.55
C HIS A 51 -8.64 13.57 2.64
N SER A 52 -9.79 13.30 3.26
CA SER A 52 -10.33 14.16 4.32
C SER A 52 -9.40 14.27 5.53
N PHE A 53 -8.64 13.23 5.85
CA PHE A 53 -7.65 13.23 6.92
C PHE A 53 -6.27 13.74 6.50
N GLY A 54 -6.10 14.15 5.23
CA GLY A 54 -4.84 14.67 4.71
C GLY A 54 -3.76 13.61 4.48
N PHE A 55 -4.08 12.32 4.55
CA PHE A 55 -3.15 11.23 4.24
C PHE A 55 -2.89 11.10 2.74
N MET A 56 -3.79 11.67 1.94
CA MET A 56 -3.66 11.80 0.51
C MET A 56 -4.04 13.22 0.08
N LYS A 57 -3.39 13.72 -0.99
CA LYS A 57 -3.70 15.02 -1.58
C LYS A 57 -3.55 14.95 -3.10
N ASN A 58 -4.55 15.41 -3.84
CA ASN A 58 -4.55 15.41 -5.32
C ASN A 58 -4.18 14.04 -5.94
N GLY A 59 -4.58 12.94 -5.29
CA GLY A 59 -4.29 11.58 -5.73
C GLY A 59 -2.95 11.01 -5.25
N TYR A 60 -2.07 11.86 -4.72
CA TYR A 60 -0.78 11.44 -4.17
C TYR A 60 -0.90 10.95 -2.73
N MET A 61 -0.12 9.93 -2.40
CA MET A 61 0.04 9.42 -1.05
C MET A 61 0.98 10.33 -0.26
N ILE A 62 0.56 10.79 0.92
CA ILE A 62 1.37 11.58 1.85
C ILE A 62 1.86 10.71 3.01
N THR A 63 0.96 9.94 3.64
CA THR A 63 1.29 9.07 4.78
C THR A 63 0.69 7.67 4.60
N SER A 64 1.50 6.75 4.07
CA SER A 64 1.04 5.44 3.61
C SER A 64 0.64 4.51 4.76
N ASP A 65 1.37 4.52 5.88
CA ASP A 65 1.05 3.76 7.09
C ASP A 65 -0.33 4.12 7.66
N LYS A 66 -0.72 5.40 7.60
CA LYS A 66 -2.05 5.86 8.06
C LYS A 66 -3.17 5.34 7.18
N VAL A 67 -2.96 5.21 5.88
CA VAL A 67 -3.95 4.59 4.98
C VAL A 67 -4.12 3.10 5.28
N ILE A 68 -3.02 2.38 5.55
CA ILE A 68 -3.08 0.97 6.00
C ILE A 68 -3.86 0.88 7.32
N ASN A 69 -3.63 1.81 8.26
CA ASN A 69 -4.34 1.86 9.55
C ASN A 69 -5.84 2.14 9.41
N LEU A 70 -6.24 3.00 8.48
CA LEU A 70 -7.66 3.21 8.17
C LEU A 70 -8.32 1.92 7.68
N ALA A 71 -7.62 1.15 6.84
CA ALA A 71 -8.12 -0.12 6.34
C ALA A 71 -8.21 -1.18 7.45
N PHE A 72 -7.25 -1.24 8.38
CA PHE A 72 -7.36 -2.13 9.55
C PHE A 72 -8.57 -1.82 10.42
N ALA A 73 -8.83 -0.53 10.66
CA ALA A 73 -10.01 -0.10 11.41
C ALA A 73 -11.31 -0.49 10.69
N GLU A 74 -11.39 -0.28 9.37
CA GLU A 74 -12.54 -0.68 8.54
C GLU A 74 -12.77 -2.20 8.54
N LEU A 75 -11.70 -2.99 8.59
CA LEU A 75 -11.75 -4.46 8.68
C LEU A 75 -12.05 -4.97 10.10
N GLY A 76 -12.19 -4.07 11.08
CA GLY A 76 -12.46 -4.41 12.48
C GLY A 76 -11.35 -5.25 13.10
N VAL A 77 -10.07 -4.93 12.82
CA VAL A 77 -8.92 -5.61 13.44
C VAL A 77 -8.05 -4.62 14.20
N HIS A 78 -7.59 -5.02 15.39
CA HIS A 78 -6.73 -4.21 16.24
C HIS A 78 -5.26 -4.34 15.82
N LYS A 79 -4.92 -3.80 14.65
CA LYS A 79 -3.57 -3.77 14.09
C LYS A 79 -3.17 -2.37 13.72
N LYS A 80 -1.87 -2.08 13.82
CA LYS A 80 -1.29 -0.80 13.40
C LYS A 80 -0.01 -1.03 12.59
N ALA A 81 0.02 -0.40 11.42
CA ALA A 81 1.18 -0.27 10.57
C ALA A 81 1.98 0.98 10.94
N PHE A 82 3.29 0.83 10.82
CA PHE A 82 4.29 1.88 10.93
C PHE A 82 5.19 1.79 9.71
N GLU A 83 5.38 2.89 9.00
CA GLU A 83 6.44 2.97 8.00
C GLU A 83 7.77 3.10 8.73
N VAL A 84 8.71 2.21 8.42
CA VAL A 84 9.93 2.06 9.22
C VAL A 84 11.20 2.38 8.44
N GLY A 85 11.10 2.49 7.12
CA GLY A 85 12.21 2.87 6.27
C GLY A 85 11.97 2.55 4.82
N THR A 86 13.01 2.77 4.02
CA THR A 86 13.08 2.39 2.62
C THR A 86 14.39 1.64 2.37
N ASN A 87 14.51 0.92 1.25
CA ASN A 87 15.80 0.36 0.87
C ASN A 87 16.81 1.43 0.38
N SER A 88 16.37 2.63 0.00
CA SER A 88 17.24 3.75 -0.38
C SER A 88 17.83 4.47 0.83
N ASP A 89 17.05 4.62 1.89
CA ASP A 89 17.40 5.42 3.07
C ASP A 89 17.59 4.56 4.33
N GLY A 90 17.45 3.23 4.19
CA GLY A 90 17.46 2.28 5.29
C GLY A 90 16.30 2.48 6.28
N PHE A 91 16.47 1.95 7.49
CA PHE A 91 15.54 2.23 8.59
C PHE A 91 15.68 3.67 9.08
N TYR A 92 14.56 4.32 9.36
CA TYR A 92 14.55 5.65 9.93
C TYR A 92 15.26 5.69 11.29
N GLY A 93 15.95 6.79 11.60
CA GLY A 93 16.77 6.89 12.82
C GLY A 93 16.01 6.64 14.12
N TRP A 94 14.72 6.99 14.17
CA TRP A 94 13.87 6.66 15.32
C TRP A 94 13.63 5.14 15.44
N VAL A 95 13.50 4.41 14.33
CA VAL A 95 13.34 2.93 14.31
C VAL A 95 14.62 2.24 14.74
N GLN A 96 15.77 2.76 14.33
CA GLN A 96 17.06 2.23 14.77
C GLN A 96 17.19 2.26 16.29
N LYS A 97 16.71 3.33 16.93
CA LYS A 97 16.65 3.45 18.41
C LYS A 97 15.55 2.59 19.06
N ASN A 98 14.53 2.18 18.30
CA ASN A 98 13.40 1.39 18.79
C ASN A 98 13.35 0.02 18.09
N LYS A 99 14.16 -0.94 18.56
CA LYS A 99 14.34 -2.28 17.96
C LYS A 99 13.03 -3.02 17.64
N ASN A 100 11.99 -2.79 18.44
CA ASN A 100 10.66 -3.39 18.23
C ASN A 100 10.04 -3.04 16.87
N TYR A 101 10.45 -1.94 16.23
CA TYR A 101 9.95 -1.50 14.93
C TYR A 101 10.85 -1.92 13.76
N GLN A 102 11.98 -2.59 14.00
CA GLN A 102 12.87 -3.05 12.93
C GLN A 102 12.33 -4.28 12.18
N LYS A 103 11.27 -4.92 12.71
CA LYS A 103 10.63 -6.04 12.02
C LYS A 103 9.91 -5.55 10.76
N VAL A 104 10.24 -6.13 9.61
CA VAL A 104 9.53 -5.87 8.34
C VAL A 104 8.45 -6.93 8.14
N ASP A 105 7.19 -6.50 8.16
CA ASP A 105 6.03 -7.37 7.99
C ASP A 105 5.40 -7.27 6.60
N ALA A 106 5.59 -6.14 5.90
CA ALA A 106 5.08 -5.91 4.55
C ALA A 106 5.93 -4.88 3.81
N CYS A 107 5.92 -4.96 2.47
CA CYS A 107 6.66 -4.06 1.60
C CYS A 107 5.80 -3.54 0.45
N ILE A 108 5.98 -2.28 0.08
CA ILE A 108 5.48 -1.71 -1.18
C ILE A 108 6.68 -1.31 -2.03
N GLN A 109 6.79 -1.89 -3.22
CA GLN A 109 7.83 -1.57 -4.18
C GLN A 109 7.32 -0.54 -5.18
N LYS A 110 8.11 0.52 -5.38
CA LYS A 110 7.97 1.44 -6.50
C LYS A 110 8.81 0.92 -7.67
N ILE A 111 8.18 0.74 -8.83
CA ILE A 111 8.84 0.33 -10.07
C ILE A 111 8.75 1.41 -11.13
N LYS A 112 9.71 1.40 -12.06
CA LYS A 112 9.61 2.10 -13.34
C LYS A 112 8.82 1.25 -14.31
N GLN A 113 7.89 1.88 -15.02
CA GLN A 113 7.23 1.25 -16.17
C GLN A 113 8.11 1.39 -17.43
N PRO A 114 7.90 0.57 -18.47
CA PRO A 114 8.62 0.71 -19.74
C PRO A 114 8.47 2.09 -20.38
N ALA A 115 9.46 2.50 -21.17
CA ALA A 115 9.39 3.75 -21.95
C ALA A 115 8.12 3.80 -22.80
N GLY A 116 7.46 4.97 -22.85
CA GLY A 116 6.18 5.16 -23.55
C GLY A 116 4.92 4.81 -22.74
N SER A 117 5.07 4.35 -21.48
CA SER A 117 3.92 4.16 -20.58
C SER A 117 3.28 5.51 -20.21
N THR A 118 1.95 5.56 -20.13
CA THR A 118 1.19 6.77 -19.74
C THR A 118 1.63 7.34 -18.40
N TYR A 119 1.96 6.47 -17.44
CA TYR A 119 2.50 6.85 -16.15
C TYR A 119 3.89 6.23 -15.97
N PRO A 120 4.88 6.98 -15.48
CA PRO A 120 6.26 6.50 -15.41
C PRO A 120 6.50 5.49 -14.27
N PHE A 121 5.63 5.48 -13.26
CA PHE A 121 5.79 4.66 -12.06
C PHE A 121 4.56 3.84 -11.74
N HIS A 122 4.77 2.75 -11.02
CA HIS A 122 3.73 1.90 -10.45
C HIS A 122 4.15 1.41 -9.07
N PHE A 123 3.17 1.16 -8.21
CA PHE A 123 3.39 0.63 -6.86
C PHE A 123 2.73 -0.73 -6.73
N ARG A 124 3.44 -1.68 -6.12
CA ARG A 124 2.96 -3.06 -5.94
C ARG A 124 3.43 -3.62 -4.61
N VAL A 125 2.73 -4.61 -4.08
CA VAL A 125 3.08 -5.27 -2.82
C VAL A 125 4.08 -6.38 -3.09
N THR A 126 5.17 -6.39 -2.31
CA THR A 126 6.24 -7.38 -2.44
C THR A 126 6.59 -7.97 -1.08
N ASP A 127 7.37 -9.04 -1.09
CA ASP A 127 8.11 -9.48 0.09
C ASP A 127 9.40 -8.66 0.28
N LYS A 128 10.17 -8.96 1.33
CA LYS A 128 11.45 -8.28 1.63
C LYS A 128 12.55 -8.49 0.59
N THR A 129 12.43 -9.53 -0.25
CA THR A 129 13.37 -9.85 -1.35
C THR A 129 12.97 -9.18 -2.66
N GLY A 130 11.81 -8.52 -2.70
CA GLY A 130 11.24 -7.92 -3.91
C GLY A 130 10.37 -8.88 -4.73
N GLY A 131 10.10 -10.09 -4.23
CA GLY A 131 9.16 -11.03 -4.84
C GLY A 131 7.74 -10.46 -4.86
N LEU A 132 7.06 -10.55 -5.99
CA LEU A 132 5.72 -9.98 -6.17
C LEU A 132 4.69 -10.76 -5.35
N LEU A 133 3.98 -10.06 -4.45
CA LEU A 133 2.88 -10.64 -3.68
C LEU A 133 1.51 -10.22 -4.20
N PHE A 134 1.41 -8.99 -4.73
CA PHE A 134 0.20 -8.45 -5.33
C PHE A 134 0.50 -7.22 -6.19
N ASP A 135 0.08 -7.25 -7.44
CA ASP A 135 0.00 -6.06 -8.30
C ASP A 135 -1.42 -5.46 -8.21
N PRO A 136 -1.58 -4.15 -7.94
CA PRO A 136 -2.89 -3.53 -7.88
C PRO A 136 -3.55 -3.36 -9.24
N TYR A 137 -2.89 -3.54 -10.38
CA TYR A 137 -3.52 -3.46 -11.70
C TYR A 137 -3.75 -4.85 -12.31
N SER A 138 -4.68 -4.92 -13.26
CA SER A 138 -4.88 -6.08 -14.11
C SER A 138 -5.01 -5.65 -15.57
N PRO A 139 -4.19 -6.15 -16.50
CA PRO A 139 -3.09 -7.09 -16.29
C PRO A 139 -1.97 -6.51 -15.41
N GLU A 140 -1.13 -7.37 -14.86
CA GLU A 140 0.00 -6.93 -14.02
C GLU A 140 0.94 -6.00 -14.80
N VAL A 141 1.46 -4.98 -14.14
CA VAL A 141 2.30 -3.97 -14.80
C VAL A 141 3.73 -4.49 -14.93
N LYS A 142 4.25 -4.46 -16.16
CA LYS A 142 5.65 -4.84 -16.43
C LYS A 142 6.60 -3.86 -15.75
N SER A 143 7.67 -4.39 -15.18
CA SER A 143 8.74 -3.59 -14.56
C SER A 143 9.91 -3.44 -15.52
N ALA A 144 10.39 -2.20 -15.68
CA ALA A 144 11.65 -1.86 -16.34
C ALA A 144 12.77 -1.54 -15.32
N GLY A 145 12.56 -1.89 -14.05
CA GLY A 145 13.48 -1.63 -12.95
C GLY A 145 12.76 -1.24 -11.65
N SER A 146 13.42 -1.50 -10.52
CA SER A 146 12.98 -1.05 -9.20
C SER A 146 13.58 0.31 -8.87
N VAL A 147 12.78 1.19 -8.29
CA VAL A 147 13.24 2.49 -7.77
C VAL A 147 13.60 2.33 -6.30
N HIS A 148 12.63 1.94 -5.48
CA HIS A 148 12.82 1.65 -4.06
C HIS A 148 11.70 0.76 -3.52
N ILE A 149 11.89 0.27 -2.31
CA ILE A 149 10.93 -0.49 -1.51
C ILE A 149 10.70 0.26 -0.21
N ILE A 150 9.45 0.44 0.16
CA ILE A 150 9.00 0.99 1.43
C ILE A 150 8.70 -0.17 2.37
N TRP A 151 9.22 -0.11 3.60
CA TRP A 151 9.07 -1.16 4.59
C TRP A 151 8.12 -0.77 5.70
N TYR A 152 7.27 -1.72 6.09
CA TYR A 152 6.29 -1.53 7.15
C TYR A 152 6.46 -2.57 8.26
N CYS A 153 6.41 -2.11 9.50
CA CYS A 153 6.22 -2.95 10.67
C CYS A 153 4.73 -2.96 11.03
N ILE A 154 4.16 -4.13 11.32
CA ILE A 154 2.76 -4.29 11.70
C ILE A 154 2.70 -4.92 13.08
N LYS A 155 1.95 -4.26 13.97
CA LYS A 155 1.82 -4.66 15.37
C LYS A 155 0.35 -4.90 15.70
N ASP A 156 0.11 -5.91 16.51
CA ASP A 156 -1.16 -6.09 17.20
C ASP A 156 -1.25 -5.09 18.34
N PHE A 157 -2.44 -4.54 18.53
CA PHE A 157 -2.77 -3.70 19.68
C PHE A 157 -3.92 -4.37 20.43
N SER A 158 -3.78 -4.44 21.76
CA SER A 158 -4.84 -4.85 22.69
C SER A 158 -5.71 -3.65 23.05
#